data_AF-A0A7X4A4S9-F1
#
_entry.id   AF-A0A7X4A4S9-F1
#
_cell.length_a   1.000
_cell.length_b   1.000
_cell.length_c   1.000
_cell.angle_alpha   90.00
_cell.angle_beta   90.00
_cell.angle_gamma   90.00
#
_symmetry.space_group_name_H-M   'P 1'
#
loop_
_entity.id
_entity.type
_entity.pdbx_description
1 polymer ?
#
loop_
_entity_poly.entity_id
_entity_poly.type
_entity_poly.pdbx_seq_one_letter_code
_entity_poly.pdbx_strand_id
1 'polypeptide(L)' 'MSDRFSEIDGAEIELVKGGGGVFEISLDGELVFSKKATGRFPEEHELDAIAARA' A
#
# COMPACT_ATOMS: atom_id res chain seq x y z
N MET A 1 -13.38 -4.08 -18.89
CA MET A 1 -12.21 -4.86 -18.43
C MET A 1 -10.99 -3.96 -18.63
N SER A 2 -10.58 -3.05 -17.75
CA SER A 2 -10.54 -2.98 -16.27
C SER A 2 -9.65 -4.00 -15.56
N ASP A 3 -8.51 -4.36 -16.16
CA ASP A 3 -7.56 -5.28 -15.52
C ASP A 3 -6.12 -4.85 -15.87
N ARG A 4 -5.45 -4.13 -14.96
CA ARG A 4 -4.08 -3.59 -15.17
C ARG A 4 -3.24 -3.53 -13.87
N PHE A 5 -3.49 -4.43 -12.92
CA PHE A 5 -2.81 -4.43 -11.60
C PHE A 5 -2.39 -5.81 -11.09
N SER A 6 -2.13 -6.79 -11.97
CA SER A 6 -1.96 -8.20 -11.54
C SER A 6 -0.52 -8.70 -11.38
N GLU A 7 0.54 -7.89 -11.48
CA GLU A 7 1.91 -8.43 -11.37
C GLU A 7 2.81 -7.54 -10.50
N ILE A 8 2.62 -7.63 -9.18
CA ILE A 8 3.71 -7.54 -8.21
C ILE A 8 3.70 -8.87 -7.47
N ASP A 9 4.64 -9.74 -7.84
CA ASP A 9 4.78 -11.11 -7.33
C ASP A 9 4.94 -11.05 -5.80
N GLY A 10 3.91 -11.49 -5.05
CA GLY A 10 3.94 -11.59 -3.58
C GLY A 10 3.24 -10.48 -2.77
N ALA A 11 2.83 -9.37 -3.37
CA ALA A 11 2.17 -8.28 -2.62
C ALA A 11 0.63 -8.39 -2.71
N GLU A 12 -0.03 -8.77 -1.61
CA GLU A 12 -1.49 -8.77 -1.52
C GLU A 12 -1.99 -7.34 -1.24
N ILE A 13 -2.43 -6.63 -2.29
CA ILE A 13 -2.93 -5.26 -2.18
C ILE A 13 -4.44 -5.30 -1.89
N GLU A 14 -4.82 -5.26 -0.62
CA GLU A 14 -6.22 -5.19 -0.21
C GLU A 14 -6.67 -3.73 -0.02
N LEU A 15 -7.46 -3.22 -0.97
CA LEU A 15 -8.06 -1.89 -0.89
C LEU A 15 -9.34 -1.94 -0.03
N VAL A 16 -9.15 -1.91 1.29
CA VAL A 16 -10.27 -1.84 2.25
C VAL A 16 -10.92 -0.46 2.17
N LYS A 17 -12.09 -0.37 1.54
CA LYS A 17 -12.92 0.86 1.51
C LYS A 17 -13.49 1.14 2.90
N GLY A 18 -12.67 1.68 3.80
CA GLY A 18 -13.13 2.25 5.06
C GLY A 18 -13.62 3.68 4.85
N GLY A 19 -14.83 4.02 5.31
CA GLY A 19 -15.44 5.35 5.20
C GLY A 19 -14.70 6.51 5.91
N GLY A 20 -13.44 6.32 6.33
CA GLY A 20 -12.63 7.27 7.11
C GLY A 20 -11.35 7.77 6.44
N GLY A 21 -11.10 7.43 5.16
CA GLY A 21 -9.95 7.97 4.41
C GLY A 21 -8.57 7.54 4.93
N VAL A 22 -8.54 6.45 5.70
CA VAL A 22 -7.33 5.79 6.22
C VAL A 22 -6.71 4.96 5.10
N PHE A 23 -5.39 5.07 4.95
CA PHE A 23 -4.61 4.32 3.97
C PHE A 23 -3.39 3.77 4.69
N GLU A 24 -3.30 2.44 4.78
CA GLU A 24 -2.26 1.73 5.53
C GLU A 24 -1.66 0.65 4.63
N ILE A 25 -0.33 0.57 4.62
CA ILE A 25 0.42 -0.46 3.89
C ILE A 25 1.08 -1.32 4.95
N SER A 26 0.85 -2.64 4.88
CA SER A 26 1.51 -3.62 5.73
C SER A 26 2.26 -4.62 4.85
N LEU A 27 3.46 -4.99 5.27
CA LEU A 27 4.30 -6.01 4.64
C LEU A 27 4.54 -7.14 5.63
N ASP A 28 4.22 -8.38 5.29
CA ASP A 28 4.31 -9.54 6.19
C ASP A 28 3.63 -9.34 7.56
N GLY A 29 2.55 -8.54 7.60
CA GLY A 29 1.83 -8.18 8.83
C GLY A 29 2.46 -7.05 9.64
N GLU A 30 3.57 -6.46 9.18
CA GLU A 30 4.18 -5.27 9.77
C GLU A 30 3.68 -4.00 9.07
N LEU A 31 3.16 -3.04 9.83
CA LEU A 31 2.70 -1.75 9.30
C LEU A 31 3.92 -0.92 8.85
N VAL A 32 4.15 -0.87 7.54
CA VAL A 32 5.26 -0.11 6.94
C VAL A 32 4.87 1.33 6.58
N PHE A 33 3.58 1.61 6.39
CA PHE A 33 3.10 2.96 6.13
C PHE A 33 1.69 3.19 6.66
N SER A 34 1.41 4.37 7.21
CA SER A 34 0.06 4.82 7.55
C SER A 34 -0.13 6.29 7.21
N LYS A 35 -1.04 6.57 6.27
CA LYS A 35 -1.49 7.93 5.93
C LYS A 35 -2.08 8.65 7.14
N LYS A 36 -2.67 7.91 8.08
CA LYS A 36 -3.19 8.51 9.32
C LYS A 36 -2.06 9.03 10.21
N ALA A 37 -0.91 8.33 10.21
CA ALA A 37 0.28 8.75 10.95
C ALA A 37 1.05 9.87 10.23
N THR A 38 1.17 9.80 8.90
CA THR A 38 1.94 10.77 8.11
C THR A 38 1.13 11.98 7.65
N GLY A 39 -0.20 11.91 7.67
CA GLY A 39 -1.11 12.94 7.18
C GLY A 39 -1.12 13.11 5.65
N ARG A 40 -0.38 12.28 4.91
CA ARG A 40 -0.21 12.36 3.45
C ARG A 40 -0.22 10.98 2.80
N PHE A 41 -0.45 10.94 1.49
CA PHE A 41 -0.24 9.72 0.72
C PHE A 41 1.27 9.47 0.53
N PRO A 42 1.69 8.20 0.40
CA PRO A 42 3.08 7.88 0.10
C PRO A 42 3.42 8.36 -1.30
N GLU A 43 4.67 8.75 -1.51
CA GLU A 43 5.19 9.07 -2.83
C GLU A 43 5.56 7.79 -3.60
N GLU A 44 5.64 7.89 -4.93
CA GLU A 44 5.98 6.73 -5.80
C GLU A 44 7.29 6.07 -5.38
N HIS A 45 8.30 6.86 -5.00
CA HIS A 45 9.58 6.34 -4.53
C HIS A 45 9.48 5.58 -3.19
N GLU A 46 8.53 5.95 -2.31
CA GLU A 46 8.28 5.23 -1.06
C GLU A 46 7.60 3.89 -1.35
N LEU A 47 6.68 3.87 -2.33
CA LEU A 47 6.04 2.64 -2.79
C LEU A 47 7.06 1.67 -3.42
N ASP A 48 7.97 2.17 -4.26
CA ASP A 48 9.05 1.36 -4.84
C ASP A 48 9.97 0.80 -3.75
N ALA A 49 10.31 1.60 -2.73
CA ALA A 49 11.15 1.16 -1.62
C ALA A 49 10.47 0.09 -0.75
N ILE A 50 9.15 0.16 -0.58
CA ILE A 50 8.36 -0.86 0.12
C ILE A 50 8.26 -2.13 -0.74
N ALA A 51 7.97 -1.98 -2.03
CA ALA A 51 7.87 -3.09 -2.97
C ALA A 51 9.21 -3.82 -3.16
N ALA A 52 10.34 -3.12 -3.09
CA ALA A 52 11.67 -3.73 -3.16
C ALA A 52 12.05 -4.56 -1.92
N ARG A 53 11.26 -4.48 -0.84
CA ARG A 53 11.46 -5.26 0.39
C ARG A 53 10.49 -6.43 0.53
N ALA A 54 9.45 -6.47 -0.31
CA ALA A 54 8.52 -7.58 -0.46
C ALA A 54 9.18 -8.71 -1.26
#